data_AF-A0A133UCQ7-F1
#
_entry.id   AF-A0A133UCQ7-F1
#
_cell.length_a   1.000
_cell.length_b   1.000
_cell.length_c   1.000
_cell.angle_alpha   90.00
_cell.angle_beta   90.00
_cell.angle_gamma   90.00
#
_symmetry.space_group_name_H-M   'P 1'
#
loop_
_entity.id
_entity.type
_entity.pdbx_description
1 polymer ?
#
loop_
_entity_poly.entity_id
_entity_poly.type
_entity_poly.pdbx_seq_one_letter_code
_entity_poly.pdbx_strand_id
1 'polypeptide(L)'
;IAITSDHGEAFGEYGFWEHRSCYRNISHLPLILNGSSIPKKNLTAYTQNIDVMPTLLDLAGLDTPEGLSGKSMLPLLKGRQEEFRDKVMVSSDHGAIIIISGWVVLITHSGSALKHAEFAYLMRNGRVVDRGNAEEIKESYFEKGPQ
;
A
#
# COMPACT_ATOMS: atom_id res chain seq x y z
N ILE A 1 15.82 16.22 3.05
CA ILE A 1 15.29 16.11 1.67
C ILE A 1 14.49 14.82 1.59
N ALA A 2 13.28 14.89 1.04
CA ALA A 2 12.49 13.72 0.68
C ALA A 2 12.19 13.80 -0.83
N ILE A 3 12.42 12.70 -1.55
CA ILE A 3 12.08 12.56 -2.96
C ILE A 3 11.12 11.39 -3.05
N THR A 4 9.95 11.64 -3.65
CA THR A 4 8.94 10.63 -3.89
C THR A 4 8.08 11.01 -5.08
N SER A 5 7.06 10.21 -5.37
CA SER A 5 6.04 10.47 -6.38
C SER A 5 4.67 10.30 -5.74
N ASP A 6 3.64 10.89 -6.33
CA ASP A 6 2.24 10.64 -5.97
C ASP A 6 1.71 9.37 -6.63
N HIS A 7 2.12 9.13 -7.88
CA HIS A 7 1.86 7.91 -8.65
C HIS A 7 2.99 7.62 -9.66
N GLY A 8 2.98 6.42 -10.24
CA GLY A 8 3.76 6.08 -11.42
C GLY A 8 2.91 6.24 -12.68
N GLU A 9 3.39 5.76 -13.83
CA GLU A 9 2.71 5.93 -15.11
C GLU A 9 2.86 4.65 -15.93
N ALA A 10 1.85 4.34 -16.75
CA ALA A 10 2.00 3.35 -17.80
C ALA A 10 2.33 4.03 -19.12
N PHE A 11 3.33 3.49 -19.80
CA PHE A 11 3.82 3.91 -21.11
C PHE A 11 3.59 2.80 -22.14
N GLY A 12 2.38 2.22 -22.13
CA GLY A 12 1.99 1.11 -22.99
C GLY A 12 2.22 -0.27 -22.38
N GLU A 13 2.80 -0.38 -21.19
CA GLU A 13 2.78 -1.63 -20.44
C GLU A 13 1.32 -2.06 -20.23
N TYR A 14 1.04 -3.34 -20.45
CA TYR A 14 -0.30 -3.92 -20.31
C TYR A 14 -1.36 -3.32 -21.26
N GLY A 15 -0.94 -2.55 -22.28
CA GLY A 15 -1.82 -2.06 -23.34
C GLY A 15 -2.52 -0.73 -23.05
N PHE A 16 -2.10 0.02 -22.04
CA PHE A 16 -2.67 1.33 -21.72
C PHE A 16 -1.60 2.39 -21.39
N TRP A 17 -2.01 3.66 -21.47
CA TRP A 17 -1.16 4.85 -21.25
C TRP A 17 -1.83 5.78 -20.24
N GLU A 18 -1.78 5.41 -18.95
CA GLU A 18 -2.35 6.17 -17.84
C GLU A 18 -1.94 5.58 -16.48
N HIS A 19 -2.21 6.32 -15.41
CA HIS A 19 -1.89 5.97 -14.03
C HIS A 19 -3.12 5.57 -13.20
N ARG A 20 -4.29 5.40 -13.82
CA ARG A 20 -5.55 5.06 -13.14
C ARG A 20 -5.68 3.56 -12.88
N SER A 21 -4.66 2.93 -12.33
CA SER A 21 -4.72 1.50 -11.99
C SER A 21 -3.86 1.16 -10.77
N CYS A 22 -4.03 -0.05 -10.26
CA CYS A 22 -3.29 -0.53 -9.09
C CYS A 22 -2.02 -1.32 -9.45
N TYR A 23 -1.59 -1.31 -10.72
CA TYR A 23 -0.40 -2.06 -11.13
C TYR A 23 0.88 -1.58 -10.41
N ARG A 24 1.87 -2.47 -10.34
CA ARG A 24 3.11 -2.21 -9.59
C ARG A 24 3.88 -1.01 -10.14
N ASN A 25 3.95 -0.83 -11.46
CA ASN A 25 4.62 0.33 -12.08
C ASN A 25 3.97 1.67 -11.71
N ILE A 26 2.69 1.66 -11.30
CA ILE A 26 1.94 2.84 -10.89
C ILE A 26 1.95 3.05 -9.37
N SER A 27 2.05 1.98 -8.59
CA SER A 27 1.89 2.03 -7.13
C SER A 27 3.17 1.80 -6.31
N HIS A 28 4.21 1.21 -6.90
CA HIS A 28 5.50 1.01 -6.23
C HIS A 28 6.43 2.18 -6.54
N LEU A 29 6.30 3.21 -5.71
CA LEU A 29 6.90 4.52 -5.91
C LEU A 29 8.30 4.61 -5.29
N PRO A 30 9.19 5.46 -5.84
CA PRO A 30 10.42 5.79 -5.15
C PRO A 30 10.10 6.54 -3.85
N LEU A 31 10.83 6.22 -2.78
CA LEU A 31 10.86 7.02 -1.56
C LEU A 31 12.31 7.10 -1.07
N ILE A 32 12.94 8.25 -1.27
CA ILE A 32 14.32 8.50 -0.88
C ILE A 32 14.33 9.60 0.18
N LEU A 33 14.83 9.26 1.35
CA LEU A 33 15.04 10.20 2.45
C LEU A 33 16.54 10.46 2.61
N ASN A 34 16.93 11.73 2.63
CA ASN A 34 18.30 12.15 2.83
C ASN A 34 18.37 13.28 3.87
N GLY A 35 19.19 13.08 4.89
CA GLY A 35 19.39 14.02 6.00
C GLY A 35 20.46 13.53 6.96
N SER A 36 20.97 14.42 7.80
CA SER A 36 22.05 14.12 8.75
C SER A 36 21.69 13.02 9.76
N SER A 37 20.43 12.93 10.14
CA SER A 37 19.89 11.92 11.07
C SER A 37 19.35 10.67 10.37
N ILE A 38 19.45 10.58 9.04
CA ILE A 38 18.92 9.46 8.24
C ILE A 38 20.06 8.50 7.92
N PRO A 39 19.99 7.22 8.32
CA PRO A 39 21.02 6.25 7.99
C PRO A 39 21.02 5.91 6.50
N LYS A 40 22.22 5.68 5.95
CA LYS A 40 22.41 5.17 4.59
C LYS A 40 22.10 3.68 4.55
N LYS A 41 20.86 3.32 4.23
CA LYS A 41 20.44 1.92 4.08
C LYS A 41 19.28 1.78 3.10
N ASN A 42 19.15 0.60 2.52
CA ASN A 42 17.96 0.19 1.79
C ASN A 42 16.98 -0.49 2.75
N LEU A 43 15.70 -0.18 2.62
CA LEU A 43 14.62 -0.76 3.41
C LEU A 43 13.64 -1.47 2.47
N THR A 44 13.14 -2.62 2.89
CA THR A 44 12.20 -3.45 2.11
C THR A 44 10.80 -3.50 2.73
N ALA A 45 10.61 -2.89 3.90
CA ALA A 45 9.31 -2.85 4.57
C ALA A 45 8.30 -2.05 3.74
N TYR A 46 7.04 -2.51 3.74
CA TYR A 46 5.95 -1.80 3.09
C TYR A 46 5.67 -0.46 3.77
N THR A 47 5.50 0.58 2.96
CA THR A 47 5.15 1.96 3.36
C THR A 47 4.09 2.49 2.39
N GLN A 48 3.46 3.61 2.73
CA GLN A 48 2.49 4.29 1.85
C GLN A 48 2.75 5.80 1.86
N ASN A 49 2.29 6.52 0.81
CA ASN A 49 2.46 7.98 0.72
C ASN A 49 1.92 8.74 1.95
N ILE A 50 0.86 8.21 2.58
CA ILE A 50 0.29 8.77 3.81
C ILE A 50 1.26 8.77 5.01
N ASP A 51 2.32 7.95 4.97
CA ASP A 51 3.35 7.86 6.02
C ASP A 51 4.39 8.97 5.92
N VAL A 52 4.52 9.61 4.75
CA VAL A 52 5.53 10.63 4.50
C VAL A 52 5.34 11.81 5.44
N MET A 53 4.11 12.31 5.55
CA MET A 53 3.81 13.47 6.40
C MET A 53 4.16 13.24 7.89
N PRO A 54 3.63 12.23 8.60
CA PRO A 54 3.98 12.01 9.99
C PRO A 54 5.47 11.71 10.19
N THR A 55 6.15 11.09 9.20
CA THR A 55 7.60 10.88 9.27
C THR A 55 8.38 12.19 9.21
N LEU A 56 7.98 13.13 8.33
CA LEU A 56 8.65 14.42 8.21
C LEU A 56 8.43 15.29 9.45
N LEU A 57 7.24 15.26 10.04
CA LEU A 57 6.96 15.95 11.31
C LEU A 57 7.85 15.42 12.44
N ASP A 58 7.89 14.10 12.62
CA ASP A 58 8.75 13.44 13.61
C ASP A 58 10.24 13.78 13.42
N LEU A 59 10.71 13.80 12.18
CA LEU A 59 12.10 14.16 11.86
C LEU A 59 12.40 15.63 12.13
N ALA A 60 11.40 16.51 12.01
CA ALA A 60 11.50 17.92 12.33
C ALA A 60 11.33 18.21 13.84
N GLY A 61 10.96 17.21 14.66
CA GLY A 61 10.65 17.40 16.07
C GLY A 61 9.34 18.16 16.31
N LEU A 62 8.40 18.05 15.36
CA LEU A 62 7.07 18.66 15.44
C LEU A 62 6.03 17.63 15.85
N ASP A 63 4.96 18.10 16.49
CA ASP A 63 3.85 17.25 16.89
C ASP A 63 3.10 16.70 15.66
N THR A 64 2.78 15.41 15.70
CA THR A 64 1.97 14.75 14.68
C THR A 64 0.48 14.86 15.05
N PRO A 65 -0.40 15.38 14.17
CA PRO A 65 -1.83 15.44 14.43
C PRO A 65 -2.46 14.08 14.73
N GLU A 66 -3.49 14.08 15.58
CA GLU A 66 -4.30 12.89 15.84
C GLU A 66 -5.19 12.52 14.65
N GLY A 67 -5.63 11.26 14.58
CA GLY A 67 -6.60 10.79 13.59
C GLY A 67 -6.02 10.47 12.19
N LEU A 68 -4.69 10.54 12.02
CA LEU A 68 -4.05 10.16 10.76
C LEU A 68 -4.07 8.64 10.55
N SER A 69 -4.31 8.21 9.30
CA SER A 69 -4.12 6.81 8.89
C SER A 69 -2.65 6.47 8.61
N GLY A 70 -1.83 7.49 8.37
CA GLY A 70 -0.38 7.38 8.19
C GLY A 70 0.34 7.21 9.53
N LYS A 71 1.50 6.56 9.51
CA LYS A 71 2.36 6.36 10.68
C LYS A 71 3.76 6.87 10.36
N SER A 72 4.49 7.32 11.39
CA SER A 72 5.88 7.71 11.22
C SER A 72 6.78 6.49 10.97
N MET A 73 7.60 6.56 9.93
CA MET A 73 8.64 5.57 9.60
C MET A 73 9.90 5.74 10.46
N LEU A 74 9.95 6.70 11.38
CA LEU A 74 11.15 6.97 12.19
C LEU A 74 11.68 5.74 12.95
N PRO A 75 10.85 4.86 13.55
CA PRO A 75 11.35 3.63 14.17
C PRO A 75 12.02 2.68 13.16
N LEU A 76 11.45 2.57 11.95
CA LEU A 76 12.02 1.78 10.84
C LEU A 76 13.37 2.35 10.42
N LEU A 77 13.46 3.68 10.24
CA LEU A 77 14.70 4.37 9.89
C LEU A 77 15.77 4.13 10.95
N LYS A 78 15.42 4.20 12.25
CA LYS A 78 16.35 3.96 13.37
C LYS A 78 16.67 2.48 13.63
N GLY A 79 16.13 1.54 12.84
CA GLY A 79 16.39 0.11 13.01
C GLY A 79 15.80 -0.48 14.29
N ARG A 80 14.76 0.17 14.84
CA ARG A 80 14.02 -0.33 16.02
C ARG A 80 12.92 -1.33 15.65
N GLN A 81 12.64 -1.46 14.36
CA GLN A 81 11.72 -2.42 13.78
C GLN A 81 12.19 -2.78 12.36
N GLU A 82 11.94 -4.00 11.94
CA GLU A 82 12.18 -4.46 10.56
C GLU A 82 10.91 -4.42 9.72
N GLU A 83 9.78 -4.80 10.31
CA GLU A 83 8.46 -4.66 9.73
C GLU A 83 7.81 -3.33 10.13
N PHE A 84 6.86 -2.83 9.32
CA PHE A 84 6.21 -1.54 9.57
C PHE A 84 4.71 -1.59 9.30
N ARG A 85 4.32 -2.08 8.13
CA ARG A 85 2.93 -2.34 7.75
C ARG A 85 2.74 -3.81 7.43
N ASP A 86 1.80 -4.42 8.13
CA ASP A 86 1.22 -5.72 7.83
C ASP A 86 0.23 -5.65 6.66
N LYS A 87 -0.42 -4.49 6.50
CA LYS A 87 -1.40 -4.18 5.46
C LYS A 87 -1.06 -2.90 4.70
N VAL A 88 -1.11 -2.98 3.36
CA VAL A 88 -1.11 -1.82 2.46
C VAL A 88 -2.28 -1.88 1.49
N MET A 89 -2.76 -0.71 1.09
CA MET A 89 -3.86 -0.57 0.15
C MET A 89 -3.47 0.38 -0.98
N VAL A 90 -3.79 -0.02 -2.20
CA VAL A 90 -3.68 0.77 -3.42
C VAL A 90 -5.07 0.83 -4.02
N SER A 91 -5.56 2.02 -4.35
CA SER A 91 -6.88 2.20 -4.95
C SER A 91 -6.78 3.02 -6.23
N SER A 92 -7.67 2.71 -7.15
CA SER A 92 -7.91 3.46 -8.39
C SER A 92 -9.41 3.51 -8.64
N ASP A 93 -9.81 4.22 -9.71
CA ASP A 93 -11.21 4.31 -10.12
C ASP A 93 -11.82 2.94 -10.49
N HIS A 94 -10.97 1.95 -10.77
CA HIS A 94 -11.39 0.62 -11.24
C HIS A 94 -11.35 -0.46 -10.15
N GLY A 95 -10.91 -0.12 -8.93
CA GLY A 95 -10.80 -1.09 -7.85
C GLY A 95 -9.69 -0.78 -6.85
N ALA A 96 -9.48 -1.73 -5.95
CA ALA A 96 -8.42 -1.66 -4.96
C ALA A 96 -7.61 -2.96 -4.89
N ILE A 97 -6.33 -2.85 -4.61
CA ILE A 97 -5.47 -3.95 -4.22
C ILE A 97 -5.11 -3.76 -2.75
N ILE A 98 -5.32 -4.81 -1.96
CA ILE A 98 -4.91 -4.86 -0.56
C ILE A 98 -3.88 -5.97 -0.42
N ILE A 99 -2.69 -5.63 0.11
CA ILE A 99 -1.67 -6.61 0.42
C ILE A 99 -1.67 -6.81 1.94
N ILE A 100 -1.80 -8.05 2.40
CA ILE A 100 -1.81 -8.43 3.82
C ILE A 100 -0.91 -9.65 4.01
N SER A 101 0.21 -9.52 4.72
CA SER A 101 1.09 -10.65 5.07
C SER A 101 1.45 -11.57 3.88
N GLY A 102 1.72 -10.99 2.70
CA GLY A 102 2.05 -11.72 1.47
C GLY A 102 0.85 -12.24 0.67
N TRP A 103 -0.37 -12.08 1.17
CA TRP A 103 -1.60 -12.23 0.40
C TRP A 103 -1.91 -10.95 -0.36
N VAL A 104 -2.50 -11.11 -1.54
CA VAL A 104 -2.99 -9.98 -2.35
C VAL A 104 -4.47 -10.19 -2.58
N VAL A 105 -5.29 -9.22 -2.18
CA VAL A 105 -6.72 -9.17 -2.44
C VAL A 105 -6.95 -8.11 -3.49
N LEU A 106 -7.41 -8.51 -4.67
CA LEU A 106 -7.89 -7.59 -5.70
C LEU A 106 -9.40 -7.43 -5.53
N ILE A 107 -9.85 -6.22 -5.28
CA ILE A 107 -11.27 -5.84 -5.22
C ILE A 107 -11.59 -5.07 -6.49
N THR A 108 -12.55 -5.57 -7.26
CA THR A 108 -13.04 -4.87 -8.46
C THR A 108 -14.43 -4.30 -8.17
N HIS A 109 -14.67 -3.08 -8.64
CA HIS A 109 -15.99 -2.47 -8.61
C HIS A 109 -16.47 -2.28 -10.05
N SER A 110 -17.74 -2.56 -10.31
CA SER A 110 -18.41 -2.01 -11.48
C SER A 110 -19.07 -0.68 -11.06
N GLY A 111 -18.69 0.43 -11.69
CA GLY A 111 -19.30 1.75 -11.46
C GLY A 111 -18.63 2.66 -10.41
N SER A 112 -19.07 3.92 -10.38
CA SER A 112 -18.39 5.08 -9.78
C SER A 112 -18.49 5.21 -8.25
N ALA A 113 -18.73 4.12 -7.51
CA ALA A 113 -18.85 4.20 -6.06
C ALA A 113 -18.40 2.92 -5.36
N LEU A 114 -17.48 3.05 -4.41
CA LEU A 114 -16.99 2.06 -3.44
C LEU A 114 -18.08 1.37 -2.59
N LYS A 115 -19.38 1.52 -2.90
CA LYS A 115 -20.49 1.03 -2.07
C LYS A 115 -20.80 -0.46 -2.26
N HIS A 116 -20.31 -1.10 -3.32
CA HIS A 116 -20.53 -2.53 -3.55
C HIS A 116 -19.25 -3.14 -4.14
N ALA A 117 -18.41 -3.75 -3.30
CA ALA A 117 -17.37 -4.64 -3.77
C ALA A 117 -18.06 -5.90 -4.31
N GLU A 118 -18.26 -5.98 -5.62
CA GLU A 118 -19.02 -7.08 -6.23
C GLU A 118 -18.20 -8.37 -6.30
N PHE A 119 -16.87 -8.26 -6.41
CA PHE A 119 -16.00 -9.42 -6.59
C PHE A 119 -14.58 -9.16 -6.06
N ALA A 120 -14.01 -10.18 -5.42
CA ALA A 120 -12.64 -10.20 -4.96
C ALA A 120 -11.89 -11.42 -5.49
N TYR A 121 -10.61 -11.22 -5.82
CA TYR A 121 -9.67 -12.31 -6.10
C TYR A 121 -8.63 -12.34 -4.99
N LEU A 122 -8.49 -13.50 -4.35
CA LEU A 122 -7.43 -13.76 -3.41
C LEU A 122 -6.25 -14.40 -4.15
N MET A 123 -5.07 -13.83 -3.99
CA MET A 123 -3.85 -14.34 -4.59
C MET A 123 -2.75 -14.58 -3.56
N ARG A 124 -1.94 -15.60 -3.82
CA ARG A 124 -0.70 -15.89 -3.09
C ARG A 124 0.36 -16.39 -4.06
N ASN A 125 1.60 -15.93 -3.90
CA ASN A 125 2.73 -16.31 -4.76
C ASN A 125 2.44 -16.16 -6.27
N GLY A 126 1.74 -15.08 -6.63
CA GLY A 126 1.41 -14.76 -8.03
C GLY A 126 0.30 -15.62 -8.66
N ARG A 127 -0.44 -16.41 -7.87
CA ARG A 127 -1.55 -17.23 -8.34
C ARG A 127 -2.84 -16.87 -7.62
N VAL A 128 -3.95 -16.85 -8.36
CA VAL A 128 -5.29 -16.80 -7.77
C VAL A 128 -5.51 -18.11 -7.02
N VAL A 129 -5.76 -18.01 -5.72
CA VAL A 129 -6.07 -19.15 -4.85
C VAL A 129 -7.57 -19.29 -4.63
N ASP A 130 -8.31 -18.19 -4.68
CA ASP A 130 -9.76 -18.15 -4.51
C ASP A 130 -10.34 -16.87 -5.14
N ARG A 131 -11.63 -16.87 -5.41
CA ARG A 131 -12.38 -15.73 -5.93
C ARG A 131 -13.85 -15.82 -5.56
N GLY A 132 -14.48 -14.69 -5.27
CA GLY A 132 -15.89 -14.68 -4.87
C GLY A 132 -16.36 -13.29 -4.46
N ASN A 133 -17.41 -13.22 -3.66
CA ASN A 133 -17.82 -11.96 -3.07
C ASN A 133 -16.72 -11.45 -2.12
N ALA A 134 -16.51 -10.13 -2.05
CA ALA A 134 -15.46 -9.55 -1.22
C ALA A 134 -15.65 -9.81 0.29
N GLU A 135 -16.89 -9.82 0.78
CA GLU A 135 -17.18 -10.13 2.19
C GLU A 135 -16.92 -11.60 2.49
N GLU A 136 -17.27 -12.52 1.58
CA GLU A 136 -17.02 -13.95 1.75
C GLU A 136 -15.52 -14.26 1.85
N ILE A 137 -14.71 -13.64 0.98
CA ILE A 137 -13.24 -13.75 1.02
C ILE A 137 -12.70 -13.15 2.33
N LYS A 138 -13.22 -12.00 2.74
CA LYS A 138 -12.81 -11.32 3.98
C LYS A 138 -13.04 -12.20 5.21
N GLU A 139 -14.25 -12.71 5.37
CA GLU A 139 -14.61 -13.59 6.48
C GLU A 139 -13.76 -14.86 6.50
N SER A 140 -13.61 -15.51 5.34
CA SER A 140 -13.01 -16.85 5.25
C SER A 140 -11.50 -16.85 5.49
N TYR A 141 -10.78 -15.77 5.15
CA TYR A 141 -9.32 -15.76 5.18
C TYR A 141 -8.70 -14.81 6.19
N PHE A 142 -9.37 -13.71 6.55
CA PHE A 142 -8.80 -12.67 7.41
C PHE A 142 -9.45 -12.59 8.78
N GLU A 143 -10.70 -13.02 8.94
CA GLU A 143 -11.39 -13.01 10.23
C GLU A 143 -11.39 -14.39 10.90
N LYS A 144 -11.72 -15.45 10.15
CA LYS A 144 -11.73 -16.83 10.66
C LYS A 144 -10.35 -17.50 10.60
N GLY A 145 -9.41 -16.93 9.84
CA GLY A 145 -8.10 -17.50 9.52
C GLY A 145 -8.21 -18.65 8.50
N PRO A 146 -7.16 -18.93 7.71
CA PRO A 146 -7.20 -20.00 6.71
C PRO A 146 -7.41 -21.36 7.40
N GLN A 147 -8.30 -22.20 6.84
CA GLN A 147 -8.37 -23.62 7.19
C GLN A 147 -7.14 -24.37 6.69
#